data_AF-A0A4V3UY29-F1
#
_entry.id   AF-A0A4V3UY29-F1
#
_cell.length_a   1.000
_cell.length_b   1.000
_cell.length_c   1.000
_cell.angle_alpha   90.00
_cell.angle_beta   90.00
_cell.angle_gamma   90.00
#
_symmetry.space_group_name_H-M   'P 1'
#
loop_
_entity.id
_entity.type
_entity.pdbx_description
1 polymer ?
#
loop_
_entity_poly.entity_id
_entity_poly.type
_entity_poly.pdbx_seq_one_letter_code
_entity_poly.pdbx_strand_id
1 'polypeptide(L)'
;MDLNKEHKEDGFRIPENYFEGLEEKLRDRAALQDHIPKQEGFLIPEGYFENFEAELRNKISPGPGKVRHLSYLKRGLGVAATILGLFFLSTIFLNTEGDFSFDQVSTSDIEWLMEQGALEVPEIFLMEQAENMNLNDITMYTEPIKTSTLEEYLLEEMDVYEVLDESQN
;
A
#
# COMPACT_ATOMS: atom_id res chain seq x y z
N MET A 1 5.10 5.64 39.06
CA MET A 1 4.59 6.45 37.94
C MET A 1 4.03 5.49 36.92
N ASP A 2 2.78 5.71 36.56
CA ASP A 2 1.93 4.85 35.74
C ASP A 2 2.46 4.68 34.31
N LEU A 3 2.53 3.43 33.84
CA LEU A 3 2.86 3.08 32.46
C LEU A 3 1.59 3.16 31.62
N ASN A 4 1.46 4.25 30.86
CA ASN A 4 0.43 4.40 29.85
C ASN A 4 0.77 3.48 28.65
N LYS A 5 0.08 2.34 28.53
CA LYS A 5 0.23 1.41 27.40
C LYS A 5 -0.73 1.82 26.29
N GLU A 6 -0.26 2.56 25.30
CA GLU A 6 -0.97 2.65 24.02
C GLU A 6 -0.77 1.34 23.25
N HIS A 7 -1.82 0.50 23.20
CA HIS A 7 -1.89 -0.63 22.27
C HIS A 7 -2.57 -0.15 20.99
N LYS A 8 -1.83 -0.20 19.87
CA LYS A 8 -2.39 -0.09 18.53
C LYS A 8 -3.41 -1.22 18.31
N GLU A 9 -4.66 -0.86 18.08
CA GLU A 9 -5.81 -1.77 17.93
C GLU A 9 -5.96 -2.38 16.51
N ASP A 10 -4.93 -2.37 15.67
CA ASP A 10 -4.98 -2.92 14.30
C ASP A 10 -4.35 -4.32 14.17
N GLY A 11 -4.45 -5.12 15.23
CA GLY A 11 -4.07 -6.54 15.21
C GLY A 11 -5.26 -7.46 14.97
N PHE A 12 -5.03 -8.65 14.39
CA PHE A 12 -6.05 -9.70 14.35
C PHE A 12 -6.52 -10.04 15.78
N ARG A 13 -7.78 -9.70 16.10
CA ARG A 13 -8.39 -10.05 17.39
C ARG A 13 -8.81 -11.51 17.36
N ILE A 14 -8.27 -12.30 18.29
CA ILE A 14 -8.74 -13.68 18.51
C ILE A 14 -10.00 -13.66 19.37
N PRO A 15 -10.93 -14.62 19.18
CA PRO A 15 -12.07 -14.80 20.08
C PRO A 15 -11.62 -15.08 21.52
N GLU A 16 -12.46 -14.68 22.49
CA GLU A 16 -12.27 -15.12 23.88
C GLU A 16 -12.22 -16.66 23.93
N ASN A 17 -11.29 -17.18 24.74
CA ASN A 17 -11.11 -18.62 24.96
C ASN A 17 -10.72 -19.44 23.70
N TYR A 18 -10.19 -18.80 22.66
CA TYR A 18 -9.77 -19.49 21.42
C TYR A 18 -8.82 -20.68 21.67
N PHE A 19 -7.87 -20.52 22.61
CA PHE A 19 -6.92 -21.57 22.97
C PHE A 19 -7.38 -22.47 24.12
N GLU A 20 -8.54 -22.20 24.72
CA GLU A 20 -9.04 -22.96 25.86
C GLU A 20 -9.44 -24.40 25.42
N GLY A 21 -8.86 -25.37 26.10
CA GLY A 21 -9.05 -26.80 25.81
C GLY A 21 -8.53 -27.24 24.45
N LEU A 22 -7.66 -26.46 23.78
CA LEU A 22 -7.09 -26.84 22.48
C LEU A 22 -6.32 -28.17 22.58
N GLU A 23 -5.49 -28.34 23.61
CA GLU A 23 -4.71 -29.55 23.82
C GLU A 23 -5.61 -30.79 23.99
N GLU A 24 -6.67 -30.66 24.80
CA GLU A 24 -7.64 -31.73 25.03
C GLU A 24 -8.38 -32.09 23.73
N LYS A 25 -8.87 -31.09 22.99
CA LYS A 25 -9.51 -31.29 21.67
C LYS A 25 -8.57 -31.96 20.66
N LEU A 26 -7.28 -31.62 20.66
CA LEU A 26 -6.28 -32.23 19.78
C LEU A 26 -5.99 -33.68 20.18
N ARG A 27 -5.83 -33.94 21.48
CA ARG A 27 -5.63 -35.29 22.02
C ARG A 27 -6.83 -36.19 21.74
N ASP A 28 -8.04 -35.68 21.92
CA ASP A 28 -9.27 -36.40 21.61
C ASP A 28 -9.35 -36.72 20.12
N ARG A 29 -9.05 -35.75 19.24
CA ARG A 29 -8.98 -36.00 17.78
C ARG A 29 -7.89 -37.01 17.39
N ALA A 30 -6.73 -36.99 18.04
CA ALA A 30 -5.66 -37.95 17.79
C ALA A 30 -6.02 -39.36 18.28
N ALA A 31 -6.79 -39.47 19.37
CA ALA A 31 -7.30 -40.73 19.89
C ALA A 31 -8.42 -41.33 19.03
N LEU A 32 -9.10 -40.53 18.19
CA LEU A 32 -10.12 -40.97 17.23
C LEU A 32 -9.53 -41.64 15.98
N GLN A 33 -8.52 -42.49 16.15
CA GLN A 33 -7.88 -43.25 15.07
C GLN A 33 -8.89 -44.12 14.29
N ASP A 34 -10.03 -44.46 14.91
CA ASP A 34 -11.15 -45.17 14.29
C ASP A 34 -11.96 -44.34 13.27
N HIS A 35 -11.81 -43.01 13.26
CA HIS A 35 -12.44 -42.13 12.27
C HIS A 35 -11.52 -41.74 11.11
N ILE A 36 -10.25 -42.16 11.15
CA ILE A 36 -9.36 -42.03 10.00
C ILE A 36 -9.68 -43.20 9.07
N PRO A 37 -10.23 -42.97 7.87
CA PRO A 37 -10.50 -44.04 6.94
C PRO A 37 -9.19 -44.80 6.67
N LYS A 38 -9.23 -46.13 6.88
CA LYS A 38 -8.08 -47.02 6.61
C LYS A 38 -7.75 -47.12 5.12
N GLN A 39 -8.63 -46.62 4.26
CA GLN A 39 -8.40 -46.51 2.83
C GLN A 39 -7.54 -45.28 2.57
N GLU A 40 -6.44 -45.48 1.86
CA GLU A 40 -5.47 -44.44 1.57
C GLU A 40 -6.08 -43.34 0.70
N GLY A 41 -6.27 -42.17 1.29
CA GLY A 41 -6.45 -40.90 0.59
C GLY A 41 -7.74 -40.72 -0.21
N PHE A 42 -7.73 -39.66 -1.02
CA PHE A 42 -8.80 -39.37 -1.96
C PHE A 42 -8.59 -40.22 -3.21
N LEU A 43 -9.53 -41.13 -3.48
CA LEU A 43 -9.56 -41.86 -4.74
C LEU A 43 -9.90 -40.87 -5.86
N ILE A 44 -9.02 -40.78 -6.86
CA ILE A 44 -9.31 -40.02 -8.08
C ILE A 44 -10.33 -40.80 -8.93
N PRO A 45 -11.23 -40.11 -9.64
CA PRO A 45 -12.08 -40.74 -10.64
C PRO A 45 -11.25 -41.48 -11.70
N GLU A 46 -11.78 -42.59 -12.20
CA GLU A 46 -11.18 -43.30 -13.33
C GLU A 46 -11.08 -42.35 -14.54
N GLY A 47 -9.89 -42.29 -15.16
CA GLY A 47 -9.68 -41.44 -16.32
C GLY A 47 -9.46 -39.95 -16.00
N TYR A 48 -9.26 -39.55 -14.74
CA TYR A 48 -9.11 -38.14 -14.36
C TYR A 48 -8.01 -37.43 -15.16
N PHE A 49 -6.79 -37.99 -15.18
CA PHE A 49 -5.66 -37.37 -15.86
C PHE A 49 -5.75 -37.54 -17.38
N GLU A 50 -6.31 -38.65 -17.85
CA GLU A 50 -6.51 -38.96 -19.25
C GLU A 50 -7.49 -37.98 -19.92
N ASN A 51 -8.55 -37.57 -19.20
CA ASN A 51 -9.57 -36.66 -19.72
C ASN A 51 -9.34 -35.20 -19.32
N PHE A 52 -8.44 -34.92 -18.38
CA PHE A 52 -8.19 -33.57 -17.85
C PHE A 52 -7.91 -32.55 -18.96
N GLU A 53 -7.05 -32.90 -19.92
CA GLU A 53 -6.68 -32.00 -21.01
C GLU A 53 -7.88 -31.67 -21.93
N ALA A 54 -8.72 -32.66 -22.23
CA ALA A 54 -9.91 -32.49 -23.05
C ALA A 54 -10.96 -31.64 -22.35
N GLU A 55 -11.19 -31.87 -21.05
CA GLU A 55 -12.10 -31.08 -20.23
C GLU A 55 -11.63 -29.63 -20.07
N LEU A 56 -10.35 -29.43 -19.80
CA LEU A 56 -9.75 -28.11 -19.69
C LEU A 56 -9.90 -27.33 -20.99
N ARG A 57 -9.58 -27.97 -22.13
CA ARG A 57 -9.72 -27.38 -23.46
C ARG A 57 -11.16 -26.97 -23.77
N ASN A 58 -12.15 -27.78 -23.39
CA ASN A 58 -13.56 -27.44 -23.54
C ASN A 58 -14.00 -26.26 -22.65
N LYS A 59 -13.43 -26.13 -21.45
CA LYS A 59 -13.72 -25.02 -20.52
C LYS A 59 -13.11 -23.70 -20.96
N ILE A 60 -11.89 -23.73 -21.50
CA ILE A 60 -11.16 -22.51 -21.92
C ILE A 60 -11.45 -22.12 -23.37
N SER A 61 -12.00 -23.02 -24.18
CA SER A 61 -12.41 -22.68 -25.54
C SER A 61 -13.53 -21.64 -25.47
N PRO A 62 -13.32 -20.42 -26.00
CA PRO A 62 -14.39 -19.45 -26.06
C PRO A 62 -15.49 -20.02 -26.96
N GLY A 63 -16.61 -20.42 -26.35
CA GLY A 63 -17.84 -20.64 -27.11
C GLY A 63 -18.18 -19.37 -27.91
N PRO A 64 -19.09 -19.44 -28.90
CA PRO A 64 -19.56 -18.24 -29.59
C PRO A 64 -20.35 -17.37 -28.60
N GLY A 65 -19.63 -16.60 -27.79
CA GLY A 65 -20.17 -15.60 -26.89
C GLY A 65 -20.95 -14.65 -27.75
N LYS A 66 -22.27 -14.56 -27.52
CA LYS A 66 -23.13 -13.64 -28.26
C LYS A 66 -22.65 -12.22 -27.97
N VAL A 67 -21.85 -11.67 -28.88
CA VAL A 67 -21.35 -10.30 -28.81
C VAL A 67 -22.56 -9.39 -28.88
N ARG A 68 -22.93 -8.81 -27.74
CA ARG A 68 -24.00 -7.82 -27.67
C ARG A 68 -23.35 -6.47 -27.89
N HIS A 69 -23.42 -5.96 -29.12
CA HIS A 69 -22.90 -4.64 -29.45
C HIS A 69 -23.55 -3.59 -28.53
N LEU A 70 -22.72 -2.88 -27.77
CA LEU A 70 -23.16 -1.81 -26.88
C LEU A 70 -23.45 -0.57 -27.73
N SER A 71 -24.73 -0.27 -27.95
CA SER A 71 -25.12 0.92 -28.71
C SER A 71 -24.89 2.19 -27.86
N TYR A 72 -23.77 2.88 -28.09
CA TYR A 72 -23.38 4.13 -27.40
C TYR A 72 -24.36 5.31 -27.58
N LEU A 73 -25.39 5.14 -28.41
CA LEU A 73 -26.30 6.21 -28.85
C LEU A 73 -27.24 6.76 -27.77
N LYS A 74 -27.26 6.19 -26.56
CA LYS A 74 -28.06 6.72 -25.43
C LYS A 74 -27.30 7.67 -24.50
N ARG A 75 -26.04 8.00 -24.80
CA ARG A 75 -25.20 8.90 -23.98
C ARG A 75 -25.21 10.37 -24.44
N GLY A 76 -25.97 10.71 -25.49
CA GLY A 76 -25.94 12.03 -26.12
C GLY A 76 -26.87 13.11 -25.55
N LEU A 77 -27.83 12.77 -24.68
CA LEU A 77 -28.83 13.74 -24.21
C LEU A 77 -28.37 14.59 -23.00
N GLY A 78 -27.28 14.20 -22.32
CA GLY A 78 -26.73 14.95 -21.18
C GLY A 78 -25.62 15.95 -21.53
N VAL A 79 -25.07 15.89 -22.75
CA VAL A 79 -23.84 16.60 -23.12
C VAL A 79 -24.07 18.10 -23.35
N ALA A 80 -25.26 18.51 -23.83
CA ALA A 80 -25.52 19.92 -24.10
C ALA A 80 -25.59 20.76 -22.81
N ALA A 81 -26.26 20.25 -21.77
CA ALA A 81 -26.38 20.96 -20.49
C ALA A 81 -25.03 21.04 -19.76
N THR A 82 -24.20 19.99 -19.83
CA THR A 82 -22.86 20.02 -19.24
C THR A 82 -21.93 20.97 -19.99
N ILE A 83 -22.00 21.03 -21.33
CA ILE A 83 -21.20 22.00 -22.11
C ILE A 83 -21.59 23.44 -21.76
N LEU A 84 -22.89 23.76 -21.69
CA LEU A 84 -23.35 25.10 -21.31
C LEU A 84 -23.01 25.44 -19.86
N GLY A 85 -23.17 24.47 -18.94
CA GLY A 85 -22.84 24.64 -17.52
C GLY A 85 -21.34 24.87 -17.31
N LEU A 86 -20.48 24.10 -17.98
CA LEU A 86 -19.03 24.28 -17.92
C LEU A 86 -18.59 25.57 -18.60
N PHE A 87 -19.22 25.98 -19.70
CA PHE A 87 -18.95 27.28 -20.32
C PHE A 87 -19.32 28.43 -19.38
N PHE A 88 -20.50 28.37 -18.74
CA PHE A 88 -20.92 29.38 -17.77
C PHE A 88 -20.04 29.40 -16.51
N LEU A 89 -19.69 28.23 -15.96
CA LEU A 89 -18.70 28.12 -14.88
C LEU A 89 -17.35 28.70 -15.32
N SER A 90 -16.88 28.36 -16.52
CA SER A 90 -15.63 28.86 -17.07
C SER A 90 -15.63 30.38 -17.18
N THR A 91 -16.72 31.02 -17.63
CA THR A 91 -16.78 32.49 -17.67
C THR A 91 -16.77 33.16 -16.29
N ILE A 92 -17.25 32.47 -15.25
CA ILE A 92 -17.30 33.01 -13.87
C ILE A 92 -15.98 32.77 -13.13
N PHE A 93 -15.34 31.60 -13.32
CA PHE A 93 -14.16 31.18 -12.56
C PHE A 93 -12.82 31.36 -13.31
N LEU A 94 -12.81 31.38 -14.64
CA LEU A 94 -11.58 31.56 -15.44
C LEU A 94 -11.36 33.01 -15.88
N ASN A 95 -12.20 33.96 -15.44
CA ASN A 95 -11.92 35.39 -15.58
C ASN A 95 -11.08 35.89 -14.40
N THR A 96 -9.97 35.19 -14.16
CA THR A 96 -8.85 35.67 -13.34
C THR A 96 -7.77 36.03 -14.35
N GLU A 97 -7.40 37.31 -14.44
CA GLU A 97 -6.25 37.79 -15.22
C GLU A 97 -4.91 37.38 -14.55
N GLY A 98 -4.87 36.17 -13.99
CA GLY A 98 -3.69 35.59 -13.37
C GLY A 98 -3.07 34.64 -14.38
N ASP A 99 -1.98 35.08 -15.00
CA ASP A 99 -1.10 34.18 -15.75
C ASP A 99 -0.55 33.14 -14.76
N PHE A 100 -1.03 31.90 -14.86
CA PHE A 100 -0.47 30.79 -14.09
C PHE A 100 0.87 30.42 -14.73
N SER A 101 1.95 31.06 -14.27
CA SER A 101 3.31 30.66 -14.62
C SER A 101 3.91 29.79 -13.52
N PHE A 102 4.61 28.72 -13.92
CA PHE A 102 5.42 27.90 -13.03
C PHE A 102 6.57 28.69 -12.37
N ASP A 103 6.92 29.86 -12.91
CA ASP A 103 7.92 30.77 -12.33
C ASP A 103 7.49 31.34 -10.96
N GLN A 104 6.19 31.25 -10.64
CA GLN A 104 5.64 31.73 -9.36
C GLN A 104 5.65 30.66 -8.27
N VAL A 105 5.98 29.40 -8.61
CA VAL A 105 6.09 28.31 -7.63
C VAL A 105 7.43 28.41 -6.92
N SER A 106 7.42 28.72 -5.62
CA SER A 106 8.64 28.77 -4.83
C SER A 106 9.04 27.38 -4.32
N THR A 107 10.31 27.20 -3.96
CA THR A 107 10.79 25.95 -3.35
C THR A 107 10.08 25.67 -2.02
N SER A 108 9.76 26.72 -1.26
CA SER A 108 9.01 26.63 0.00
C SER A 108 7.59 26.08 -0.19
N ASP A 109 6.95 26.42 -1.31
CA ASP A 109 5.61 25.88 -1.63
C ASP A 109 5.69 24.38 -1.94
N ILE A 110 6.73 23.95 -2.66
CA ILE A 110 6.98 22.53 -2.97
C ILE A 110 7.26 21.74 -1.68
N GLU A 111 8.11 22.27 -0.81
CA GLU A 111 8.43 21.68 0.50
C GLU A 111 7.18 21.52 1.36
N TRP A 112 6.35 22.56 1.45
CA TRP A 112 5.09 22.51 2.18
C TRP A 112 4.12 21.46 1.62
N LEU A 113 4.02 21.32 0.30
CA LEU A 113 3.19 20.30 -0.34
C LEU A 113 3.69 18.87 -0.10
N MET A 114 5.01 18.68 -0.03
CA MET A 114 5.60 17.39 0.36
C MET A 114 5.31 17.07 1.82
N GLU A 115 5.44 18.04 2.73
CA GLU A 115 5.17 17.87 4.16
C GLU A 115 3.70 17.51 4.44
N GLN A 116 2.77 18.14 3.73
CA GLN A 116 1.34 17.82 3.81
C GLN A 116 0.96 16.49 3.12
N GLY A 117 1.92 15.79 2.50
CA GLY A 117 1.66 14.57 1.71
C GLY A 117 0.80 14.80 0.47
N ALA A 118 0.62 16.06 0.06
CA ALA A 118 -0.14 16.44 -1.13
C ALA A 118 0.66 16.22 -2.43
N LEU A 119 1.99 16.15 -2.32
CA LEU A 119 2.90 15.81 -3.39
C LEU A 119 3.54 14.44 -3.12
N GLU A 120 2.83 13.37 -3.47
CA GLU A 120 3.37 12.01 -3.42
C GLU A 120 4.27 11.78 -4.64
N VAL A 121 5.59 11.75 -4.42
CA VAL A 121 6.55 11.43 -5.48
C VAL A 121 6.67 9.91 -5.57
N PRO A 122 6.27 9.28 -6.69
CA PRO A 122 6.37 7.83 -6.83
C PRO A 122 7.83 7.37 -6.72
N GLU A 123 8.07 6.28 -6.00
CA GLU A 123 9.42 5.72 -5.80
C GLU A 123 10.13 5.41 -7.13
N ILE A 124 9.37 5.00 -8.16
CA ILE A 124 9.88 4.75 -9.51
C ILE A 124 10.46 6.02 -10.17
N PHE A 125 9.87 7.19 -9.91
CA PHE A 125 10.37 8.47 -10.42
C PHE A 125 11.68 8.85 -9.73
N LEU A 126 11.79 8.60 -8.42
CA LEU A 126 13.04 8.82 -7.68
C LEU A 126 14.16 7.90 -8.18
N MET A 127 13.84 6.65 -8.52
CA MET A 127 14.80 5.69 -9.05
C MET A 127 15.30 6.08 -10.45
N GLU A 128 14.41 6.54 -11.33
CA GLU A 128 14.77 7.06 -12.66
C GLU A 128 15.62 8.33 -12.57
N GLN A 129 15.29 9.24 -11.66
CA GLN A 129 16.08 10.45 -11.44
C GLN A 129 17.46 10.15 -10.84
N ALA A 130 17.56 9.18 -9.94
CA ALA A 130 18.83 8.76 -9.34
C ALA A 130 19.77 8.11 -10.37
N GLU A 131 19.24 7.32 -11.31
CA GLU A 131 20.03 6.72 -12.40
C GLU A 131 20.59 7.79 -13.36
N ASN A 132 19.82 8.86 -13.61
CA ASN A 132 20.20 9.96 -14.49
C ASN A 132 21.00 11.08 -13.78
N MET A 133 21.28 10.92 -12.48
CA MET A 133 22.00 11.93 -11.71
C MET A 133 23.50 11.84 -11.96
N ASN A 134 24.11 12.94 -12.40
CA ASN A 134 25.56 13.05 -12.45
C ASN A 134 26.10 13.19 -11.01
N LEU A 135 26.79 12.17 -10.53
CA LEU A 135 27.35 12.12 -9.18
C LEU A 135 28.31 13.28 -8.87
N ASN A 136 28.90 13.91 -9.89
CA ASN A 136 29.77 15.07 -9.71
C ASN A 136 29.02 16.37 -9.40
N ASP A 137 27.71 16.43 -9.70
CA ASP A 137 26.85 17.57 -9.40
C ASP A 137 26.25 17.46 -8.00
N ILE A 138 26.40 16.30 -7.34
CA ILE A 138 26.11 16.15 -5.92
C ILE A 138 27.23 16.86 -5.15
N THR A 139 26.95 18.07 -4.68
CA THR A 139 27.80 18.73 -3.69
C THR A 139 27.71 17.94 -2.40
N MET A 140 28.61 16.97 -2.19
CA MET A 140 28.91 16.53 -0.83
C MET A 140 29.41 17.76 -0.08
N TYR A 141 28.75 18.10 1.03
CA TYR A 141 29.29 19.08 1.96
C TYR A 141 30.68 18.60 2.38
N THR A 142 31.72 19.23 1.84
CA THR A 142 33.11 18.98 2.24
C THR A 142 33.44 19.68 3.54
N GLU A 143 32.51 20.47 4.08
CA GLU A 143 32.66 21.06 5.40
C GLU A 143 32.55 19.96 6.45
N PRO A 144 33.58 19.79 7.30
CA PRO A 144 33.48 18.88 8.42
C PRO A 144 32.34 19.34 9.32
N ILE A 145 31.37 18.45 9.58
CA ILE A 145 30.27 18.72 10.52
C ILE A 145 30.90 19.17 11.83
N LYS A 146 30.47 20.33 12.33
CA LYS A 146 30.96 20.86 13.61
C LYS A 146 30.61 19.88 14.71
N THR A 147 31.58 19.57 15.56
CA THR A 147 31.42 18.60 16.67
C THR A 147 30.27 19.00 17.60
N SER A 148 30.06 20.30 17.82
CA SER A 148 28.93 20.81 18.63
C SER A 148 27.57 20.42 18.07
N THR A 149 27.40 20.42 16.74
CA THR A 149 26.15 20.07 16.07
C THR A 149 25.93 18.56 16.10
N LEU A 150 27.01 17.79 16.00
CA LEU A 150 26.98 16.34 16.15
C LEU A 150 26.64 15.93 17.60
N GLU A 151 27.21 16.62 18.59
CA GLU A 151 26.93 16.41 20.00
C GLU A 151 25.46 16.71 20.35
N GLU A 152 24.91 17.81 19.83
CA GLU A 152 23.50 18.17 20.05
C GLU A 152 22.54 17.12 19.48
N TYR A 153 22.78 16.65 18.25
CA TYR A 153 21.99 15.58 17.64
C TYR A 153 22.08 14.26 18.43
N LEU A 154 23.29 13.88 18.86
CA LEU A 154 23.48 12.67 19.66
C LEU A 154 22.77 12.77 21.00
N LEU A 155 22.75 13.95 21.64
CA LEU A 155 22.05 14.16 22.90
C LEU A 155 20.52 14.19 22.74
N GLU A 156 20.02 14.65 21.59
CA GLU A 156 18.60 14.67 21.28
C GLU A 156 18.04 13.27 20.99
N GLU A 157 18.84 12.41 20.33
CA GLU A 157 18.46 11.03 19.99
C GLU A 157 18.87 10.00 21.08
N MET A 158 19.73 10.38 22.02
CA MET A 158 20.08 9.53 23.16
C MET A 158 18.90 9.42 24.12
N ASP A 159 18.32 8.22 24.20
CA ASP A 159 17.28 7.91 25.16
C ASP A 159 17.86 8.04 26.58
N VAL A 160 17.28 8.94 27.38
CA VAL A 160 17.78 9.39 28.70
C VAL A 160 18.01 8.21 29.69
N TYR A 161 17.42 7.05 29.41
CA TYR A 161 17.55 5.84 30.21
C TYR A 161 18.86 5.08 30.01
N GLU A 162 19.62 5.29 28.92
CA GLU A 162 20.90 4.59 28.67
C GLU A 162 22.07 5.21 29.48
N VAL A 163 22.00 6.51 29.80
CA VAL A 163 23.06 7.23 30.55
C VAL A 163 23.04 6.92 32.05
N LEU A 164 21.92 6.43 32.60
CA LEU A 164 21.77 6.20 34.03
C LEU A 164 22.36 4.85 34.51
N ASP A 165 22.72 3.94 33.62
CA ASP A 165 23.32 2.64 33.99
C ASP A 165 24.86 2.75 34.17
N GLU A 166 25.52 3.68 33.48
CA GLU A 166 26.98 3.88 33.60
C GLU A 166 27.40 4.69 34.84
N SER A 167 26.49 5.37 35.55
CA SER A 167 26.84 6.14 36.75
C SER A 167 26.89 5.32 38.05
N GLN A 168 26.76 3.99 37.97
CA GLN A 168 26.76 3.08 39.14
C GLN A 168 27.85 2.00 39.09
N ASN A 169 28.90 2.17 38.29
CA ASN A 169 30.12 1.36 38.38
C ASN A 169 31.39 2.19 38.36
#